data_AF-A0A7W1DY48-F1
#
_entry.id   AF-A0A7W1DY48-F1
#
_cell.length_a   1.000
_cell.length_b   1.000
_cell.length_c   1.000
_cell.angle_alpha   90.00
_cell.angle_beta   90.00
_cell.angle_gamma   90.00
#
_symmetry.space_group_name_H-M   'P 1'
#
loop_
_entity.id
_entity.type
_entity.pdbx_description
1 polymer ?
#
loop_
_entity_poly.entity_id
_entity_poly.type
_entity_poly.pdbx_seq_one_letter_code
_entity_poly.pdbx_strand_id
1 'polypeptide(L)'
;MSRARKRVANRLLGYPDDARLLLINADDLGMYQAINEAIVRAFREGIVHSTSLMVPCPGGSQAIELLRKDPDIRFGVHLSIIRDIGHYHWDPLTPKEKVPSLLDADGNLYGLGQMSE
;
A
#
# COMPACT_ATOMS: atom_id res chain seq x y z
N MET A 1 -0.21 -23.66 19.96
CA MET A 1 -1.48 -22.95 19.69
C MET A 1 -1.88 -22.84 18.19
N SER A 2 -1.42 -23.69 17.27
CA SER A 2 -1.30 -23.29 15.84
C SER A 2 -2.34 -23.86 14.83
N ARG A 3 -2.89 -25.07 15.03
CA ARG A 3 -3.61 -25.79 13.96
C ARG A 3 -5.15 -25.69 14.03
N ALA A 4 -5.72 -25.63 15.24
CA ALA A 4 -7.17 -25.54 15.43
C ALA A 4 -7.73 -24.18 14.98
N ARG A 5 -6.99 -23.08 15.23
CA ARG A 5 -7.37 -21.72 14.84
C ARG A 5 -7.39 -21.53 13.31
N LYS A 6 -6.46 -22.19 12.59
CA LYS A 6 -6.41 -22.20 11.11
C LYS A 6 -7.66 -22.86 10.49
N ARG A 7 -8.12 -23.98 11.06
CA ARG A 7 -9.33 -24.69 10.60
C ARG A 7 -10.59 -23.85 10.75
N VAL A 8 -10.68 -23.08 11.85
CA VAL A 8 -11.78 -22.13 12.06
C VAL A 8 -11.76 -21.00 11.02
N ALA A 9 -10.59 -20.42 10.74
CA ALA A 9 -10.46 -19.31 9.79
C ALA A 9 -10.92 -19.69 8.37
N ASN A 10 -10.47 -20.84 7.84
CA ASN A 10 -10.87 -21.30 6.51
C ASN A 10 -12.38 -21.46 6.39
N ARG A 11 -13.02 -22.10 7.40
CA ARG A 11 -14.46 -22.31 7.42
C ARG A 11 -15.25 -21.00 7.50
N LEU A 12 -14.78 -20.04 8.32
CA LEU A 12 -15.38 -18.70 8.39
C LEU A 12 -15.31 -17.96 7.06
N LEU A 13 -14.28 -18.25 6.24
CA LEU A 13 -14.11 -17.70 4.90
C LEU A 13 -14.82 -18.53 3.81
N GLY A 14 -15.51 -19.63 4.16
CA GLY A 14 -16.23 -20.49 3.21
C GLY A 14 -15.36 -21.54 2.50
N TYR A 15 -14.14 -21.79 2.97
CA TYR A 15 -13.21 -22.77 2.38
C TYR A 15 -13.10 -24.05 3.23
N PRO A 16 -12.71 -25.18 2.62
CA PRO A 16 -12.39 -26.41 3.35
C PRO A 16 -11.36 -26.20 4.46
N ASP A 17 -11.49 -26.97 5.55
CA ASP A 17 -10.60 -26.89 6.72
C ASP A 17 -9.12 -27.15 6.39
N ASP A 18 -8.84 -27.86 5.28
CA ASP A 18 -7.51 -28.21 4.79
C ASP A 18 -7.03 -27.34 3.60
N ALA A 19 -7.85 -26.40 3.15
CA ALA A 19 -7.49 -25.47 2.08
C ALA A 19 -6.25 -24.64 2.44
N ARG A 20 -5.40 -24.39 1.43
CA ARG A 20 -4.29 -23.45 1.51
C ARG A 20 -4.69 -22.16 0.82
N LEU A 21 -4.83 -21.09 1.59
CA LEU A 21 -5.23 -19.78 1.10
C LEU A 21 -4.01 -18.86 1.05
N LEU A 22 -3.89 -18.08 -0.03
CA LEU A 22 -2.83 -17.11 -0.24
C LEU A 22 -3.45 -15.82 -0.78
N LEU A 23 -3.15 -14.71 -0.14
CA LEU A 23 -3.42 -13.37 -0.66
C LEU A 23 -2.10 -12.78 -1.13
N ILE A 24 -2.05 -12.39 -2.40
CA ILE A 24 -0.89 -11.74 -2.99
C ILE A 24 -1.23 -10.26 -3.13
N ASN A 25 -0.70 -9.45 -2.22
CA ASN A 25 -0.83 -8.00 -2.26
C ASN A 25 0.38 -7.40 -2.98
N ALA A 26 0.13 -6.47 -3.89
CA ALA A 26 1.17 -5.60 -4.45
C ALA A 26 1.21 -4.28 -3.67
N ASP A 27 2.33 -3.99 -3.04
CA ASP A 27 2.54 -2.73 -2.30
C ASP A 27 2.84 -1.58 -3.29
N ASP A 28 2.84 -0.35 -2.78
CA ASP A 28 3.29 0.86 -3.48
C ASP A 28 2.45 1.36 -4.67
N LEU A 29 1.20 0.92 -4.80
CA LEU A 29 0.28 1.58 -5.74
C LEU A 29 0.14 3.05 -5.34
N GLY A 30 0.31 3.96 -6.29
CA GLY A 30 0.33 5.39 -6.07
C GLY A 30 1.72 5.97 -5.90
N MET A 31 2.76 5.15 -5.72
CA MET A 31 4.13 5.66 -5.55
C MET A 31 4.59 6.41 -6.82
N TYR A 32 4.59 5.76 -7.98
CA TYR A 32 4.89 6.37 -9.29
C TYR A 32 4.03 5.77 -10.41
N GLN A 33 3.97 6.46 -11.55
CA GLN A 33 3.18 6.01 -12.69
C GLN A 33 3.59 4.63 -13.21
N ALA A 34 4.89 4.38 -13.34
CA ALA A 34 5.40 3.09 -13.80
C ALA A 34 5.03 1.94 -12.83
N ILE A 35 5.01 2.20 -11.52
CA ILE A 35 4.58 1.23 -10.51
C ILE A 35 3.09 0.95 -10.65
N ASN A 36 2.28 2.00 -10.85
CA ASN A 36 0.84 1.85 -11.05
C ASN A 36 0.52 0.94 -12.25
N GLU A 37 1.16 1.20 -13.38
CA GLU A 37 0.98 0.40 -14.61
C GLU A 37 1.41 -1.06 -14.40
N ALA A 38 2.55 -1.28 -13.74
CA ALA A 38 3.04 -2.61 -13.42
C ALA A 38 2.07 -3.37 -12.49
N ILE A 39 1.53 -2.71 -11.46
CA ILE A 39 0.57 -3.31 -10.53
C ILE A 39 -0.74 -3.66 -11.24
N VAL A 40 -1.30 -2.74 -12.03
CA VAL A 40 -2.52 -3.00 -12.80
C VAL A 40 -2.32 -4.19 -13.74
N ARG A 41 -1.18 -4.23 -14.44
CA ARG A 41 -0.84 -5.38 -15.29
C ARG A 41 -0.71 -6.67 -14.49
N ALA A 42 -0.02 -6.65 -13.36
CA ALA A 42 0.15 -7.82 -12.50
C ALA A 42 -1.17 -8.32 -11.89
N PHE A 43 -2.13 -7.43 -11.67
CA PHE A 43 -3.48 -7.76 -11.22
C PHE A 43 -4.31 -8.39 -12.36
N ARG A 44 -4.19 -7.88 -13.58
CA ARG A 44 -5.00 -8.34 -14.73
C ARG A 44 -4.46 -9.59 -15.42
N GLU A 45 -3.14 -9.68 -15.54
CA GLU A 45 -2.46 -10.73 -16.30
C GLU A 45 -1.66 -11.69 -15.41
N GLY A 46 -1.51 -11.36 -14.12
CA GLY A 46 -0.63 -12.06 -13.20
C GLY A 46 -1.34 -12.70 -12.01
N ILE A 47 -0.61 -12.82 -10.91
CA ILE A 47 -1.04 -13.51 -9.68
C ILE A 47 -1.43 -12.56 -8.56
N VAL A 48 -1.42 -11.24 -8.79
CA VAL A 48 -1.76 -10.24 -7.76
C VAL A 48 -3.27 -10.26 -7.54
N HIS A 49 -3.70 -10.29 -6.28
CA HIS A 49 -5.11 -10.37 -5.88
C HIS A 49 -5.60 -9.09 -5.19
N SER A 50 -4.69 -8.29 -4.65
CA SER A 50 -4.98 -6.98 -4.05
C SER A 50 -3.78 -6.05 -4.16
N THR A 51 -3.99 -4.78 -3.85
CA THR A 51 -2.93 -3.79 -3.76
C THR A 51 -3.19 -2.79 -2.64
N SER A 52 -2.23 -1.92 -2.31
CA SER A 52 -2.40 -0.90 -1.27
C SER A 52 -1.97 0.47 -1.78
N LEU A 53 -2.86 1.45 -1.66
CA LEU A 53 -2.72 2.78 -2.22
C LEU A 53 -1.98 3.74 -1.27
N MET A 54 -0.89 4.32 -1.75
CA MET A 54 -0.17 5.45 -1.20
C MET A 54 -0.73 6.76 -1.78
N VAL A 55 -1.69 7.35 -1.06
CA VAL A 55 -2.38 8.58 -1.49
C VAL A 55 -1.47 9.82 -1.64
N PRO A 56 -0.52 10.11 -0.72
CA PRO A 56 0.28 11.35 -0.82
C PRO A 56 1.33 11.31 -1.94
N CYS A 57 1.60 10.15 -2.52
CA CYS A 57 2.70 9.97 -3.46
C CYS A 57 2.43 10.56 -4.85
N PRO A 58 3.49 10.85 -5.65
CA PRO A 58 3.35 11.47 -6.97
C PRO A 58 2.43 10.73 -7.95
N GLY A 59 2.38 9.40 -7.87
CA GLY A 59 1.50 8.56 -8.67
C GLY A 59 0.07 8.43 -8.11
N GLY A 60 -0.25 8.99 -6.95
CA GLY A 60 -1.49 8.74 -6.21
C GLY A 60 -2.75 9.13 -7.01
N SER A 61 -2.73 10.29 -7.66
CA SER A 61 -3.85 10.76 -8.50
C SER A 61 -4.11 9.82 -9.68
N GLN A 62 -3.04 9.37 -10.37
CA GLN A 62 -3.18 8.44 -11.49
C GLN A 62 -3.68 7.08 -11.00
N ALA A 63 -3.18 6.59 -9.85
CA ALA A 63 -3.66 5.35 -9.25
C ALA A 63 -5.16 5.42 -8.94
N ILE A 64 -5.65 6.51 -8.35
CA ILE A 64 -7.09 6.71 -8.09
C ILE A 64 -7.91 6.68 -9.38
N GLU A 65 -7.40 7.27 -10.47
CA GLU A 65 -8.07 7.22 -11.76
C GLU A 65 -8.15 5.80 -12.32
N LEU A 66 -7.05 5.03 -12.24
CA LEU A 66 -7.00 3.64 -12.64
C LEU A 66 -7.98 2.77 -11.84
N LEU A 67 -7.99 2.93 -10.51
CA LEU A 67 -8.94 2.24 -9.61
C LEU A 67 -10.39 2.61 -9.90
N ARG A 68 -10.69 3.86 -10.29
CA ARG A 68 -12.04 4.27 -10.67
C ARG A 68 -12.49 3.65 -11.98
N LYS A 69 -11.58 3.53 -12.96
CA LYS A 69 -11.85 2.88 -14.25
C LYS A 69 -12.02 1.37 -14.12
N ASP A 70 -11.45 0.80 -13.07
CA ASP A 70 -11.38 -0.64 -12.85
C ASP A 70 -11.86 -1.04 -11.44
N PRO A 71 -13.18 -1.17 -11.24
CA PRO A 71 -13.76 -1.48 -9.93
C PRO A 71 -13.45 -2.91 -9.44
N ASP A 72 -12.88 -3.78 -10.27
CA ASP A 72 -12.49 -5.14 -9.86
C ASP A 72 -11.19 -5.15 -9.05
N ILE A 73 -10.37 -4.10 -9.18
CA ILE A 73 -9.12 -3.98 -8.44
C ILE A 73 -9.43 -3.77 -6.96
N ARG A 74 -9.11 -4.79 -6.16
CA ARG A 74 -9.25 -4.75 -4.71
C ARG A 74 -8.05 -4.01 -4.13
N PHE A 75 -8.30 -2.94 -3.38
CA PHE A 75 -7.23 -2.18 -2.78
C PHE A 75 -7.51 -1.81 -1.31
N GLY A 76 -6.42 -1.69 -0.55
CA GLY A 76 -6.40 -1.10 0.79
C GLY A 76 -5.65 0.23 0.80
N VAL A 77 -5.44 0.78 1.99
CA VAL A 77 -4.63 1.99 2.20
C VAL A 77 -3.24 1.59 2.67
N HIS A 78 -2.20 2.10 1.99
CA HIS A 78 -0.82 1.98 2.44
C HIS A 78 -0.44 3.24 3.23
N LEU A 79 -0.37 3.13 4.56
CA LEU A 79 -0.07 4.27 5.43
C LEU A 79 1.35 4.77 5.15
N SER A 80 1.44 5.95 4.54
CA SER A 80 2.68 6.51 4.00
C SER A 80 3.14 7.68 4.89
N ILE A 81 3.87 7.36 5.96
CA ILE A 81 4.33 8.35 6.97
C ILE A 81 5.85 8.59 6.95
N ILE A 82 6.57 7.91 6.05
CA ILE A 82 8.02 8.03 5.84
C ILE A 82 8.32 8.21 4.35
N ARG A 83 9.52 8.67 4.02
CA ARG A 83 10.04 8.76 2.65
C ARG A 83 11.16 7.74 2.42
N ASP A 84 10.83 6.68 1.71
CA ASP A 84 11.74 5.54 1.58
C ASP A 84 12.78 5.70 0.47
N ILE A 85 12.59 6.64 -0.47
CA ILE A 85 13.50 6.83 -1.62
C ILE A 85 13.98 8.28 -1.69
N GLY A 86 15.29 8.48 -1.55
CA GLY A 86 15.89 9.81 -1.33
C GLY A 86 15.73 10.85 -2.45
N HIS A 87 15.38 10.44 -3.68
CA HIS A 87 15.21 11.37 -4.81
C HIS A 87 13.75 11.69 -5.16
N TYR A 88 12.80 11.10 -4.43
CA TYR A 88 11.39 11.29 -4.68
C TYR A 88 10.69 11.63 -3.38
N HIS A 89 10.00 12.77 -3.39
CA HIS A 89 9.38 13.31 -2.20
C HIS A 89 7.86 13.33 -2.33
N TRP A 90 7.21 13.02 -1.22
CA TRP A 90 5.81 13.31 -0.99
C TRP A 90 5.67 13.97 0.38
N ASP A 91 4.64 14.80 0.49
CA ASP A 91 4.32 15.55 1.70
C ASP A 91 3.14 14.91 2.42
N PRO A 92 2.96 15.19 3.74
CA PRO A 92 1.75 14.79 4.41
C PRO A 92 0.53 15.44 3.75
N LEU A 93 -0.59 14.71 3.69
CA LEU A 93 -1.87 15.28 3.23
C LEU A 93 -2.41 16.35 4.19
N THR A 94 -2.01 16.27 5.47
CA THR A 94 -2.38 17.25 6.50
C THR A 94 -1.38 18.41 6.48
N PRO A 95 -1.82 19.67 6.65
CA PRO A 95 -0.91 20.82 6.75
C PRO A 95 0.22 20.57 7.75
N LYS A 96 1.45 20.91 7.36
CA LYS A 96 2.69 20.60 8.10
C LYS A 96 2.66 21.14 9.53
N GLU A 97 2.02 22.28 9.74
CA GLU A 97 1.87 22.94 11.04
C GLU A 97 1.04 22.12 12.04
N LYS A 98 0.19 21.21 11.54
CA LYS A 98 -0.63 20.31 12.38
C LYS A 98 0.03 18.97 12.65
N VAL A 99 1.12 18.64 11.95
CA VAL A 99 1.85 17.36 12.08
C VAL A 99 3.36 17.54 12.24
N PRO A 100 3.85 18.48 13.07
CA PRO A 100 5.28 18.78 13.16
C PRO A 100 6.10 17.58 13.64
N SER A 101 5.52 16.67 14.42
CA SER A 101 6.20 15.46 14.89
C SER A 101 6.46 14.41 13.81
N LEU A 102 5.89 14.57 12.61
CA LEU A 102 6.13 13.67 11.46
C LEU A 102 7.21 14.21 10.52
N LEU A 103 7.75 15.40 10.81
CA LEU A 103 8.64 16.13 9.92
C LEU A 103 10.05 16.20 10.51
N ASP A 104 11.04 16.07 9.64
CA ASP A 104 12.45 16.34 9.91
C ASP A 104 12.73 17.87 9.97
N ALA A 105 13.99 18.23 10.19
CA ALA A 105 14.43 19.62 10.32
C ALA A 105 14.18 20.49 9.06
N ASP A 106 14.02 19.87 7.90
CA ASP A 106 13.76 20.54 6.62
C ASP A 106 12.24 20.64 6.32
N GLY A 107 11.38 20.26 7.28
CA GLY A 107 9.92 20.36 7.17
C GLY A 107 9.32 19.24 6.31
N ASN A 108 9.91 18.07 6.39
CA ASN A 108 9.91 17.07 5.34
C ASN A 108 9.66 15.69 6.02
N LEU A 109 8.79 14.79 5.52
CA LEU A 109 8.55 13.49 6.20
C LEU A 109 9.85 12.69 6.40
N TYR A 110 10.09 12.14 7.60
CA TYR A 110 11.34 11.40 7.88
C TYR A 110 11.63 10.31 6.85
N GLY A 111 12.88 10.23 6.38
CA GLY A 111 13.35 9.08 5.60
C GLY A 111 13.90 7.96 6.48
N LEU A 112 13.98 6.73 5.93
CA LEU A 112 14.49 5.54 6.63
C LEU A 112 15.87 5.75 7.29
N GLY A 113 16.76 6.52 6.65
CA GLY A 113 18.10 6.80 7.17
C GLY A 113 18.18 7.93 8.21
N GLN A 114 17.08 8.64 8.44
CA GLN A 114 17.00 9.79 9.37
C GLN A 114 16.32 9.40 10.70
N MET A 115 15.91 8.14 10.88
CA MET A 115 15.25 7.64 12.09
C MET A 115 16.23 7.25 13.21
N SER A 116 17.37 7.93 13.32
CA SER A 116 18.39 7.68 14.36
C SER A 116 18.67 8.93 15.20
N GLU A 117 17.92 9.07 16.29
CA GLU A 117 18.34 9.20 17.71
C GLU A 117 17.12 9.54 18.58
#